data_AF-A0A223S7T7-F1
#
_entry.id   AF-A0A223S7T7-F1
#
_cell.length_a   1.000
_cell.length_b   1.000
_cell.length_c   1.000
_cell.angle_alpha   90.00
_cell.angle_beta   90.00
_cell.angle_gamma   90.00
#
_symmetry.space_group_name_H-M   'P 1'
#
loop_
_entity.id
_entity.type
_entity.pdbx_description
1 polymer ?
#
loop_
_entity_poly.entity_id
_entity_poly.type
_entity_poly.pdbx_seq_one_letter_code
_entity_poly.pdbx_strand_id
1 'polypeptide(L)'
;MARPEHPIEGFWLPGGLQGSHPLGWNECFAHQAHDILGLASGELTESVAATFEDGYRVAEIVDATQSSADARSAVKVPFRS
;
A
#
# COMPACT_ATOMS: atom_id res chain seq x y z
N MET A 1 13.44 -0.57 -9.77
CA MET A 1 12.54 -0.16 -10.87
C MET A 1 11.29 -1.02 -10.78
N ALA A 2 10.11 -0.45 -11.01
CA ALA A 2 8.87 -1.23 -11.08
C ALA A 2 9.00 -2.32 -12.17
N ARG A 3 8.34 -3.46 -11.98
CA ARG A 3 8.33 -4.51 -13.02
C ARG A 3 7.63 -3.95 -14.28
N PRO A 4 7.99 -4.44 -15.48
CA PRO A 4 7.21 -4.15 -16.68
C PRO A 4 5.73 -4.44 -16.41
N GLU A 5 4.85 -3.60 -16.94
CA GLU A 5 3.39 -3.64 -16.79
C GLU A 5 2.88 -3.31 -15.38
N HIS A 6 3.75 -2.90 -14.45
CA HIS A 6 3.29 -2.41 -13.15
C HIS A 6 2.55 -1.07 -13.31
N PRO A 7 1.47 -0.81 -12.55
CA PRO A 7 0.72 0.46 -12.62
C PRO A 7 1.50 1.77 -12.40
N ILE A 8 2.76 1.69 -11.95
CA ILE A 8 3.64 2.87 -11.72
C ILE A 8 4.80 2.91 -12.71
N GLU A 9 4.78 2.04 -13.72
CA GLU A 9 5.72 2.10 -14.83
C GLU A 9 5.59 3.45 -15.53
N GLY A 10 6.73 4.09 -15.82
CA GLY A 10 6.76 5.44 -16.42
C GLY A 10 6.60 6.61 -15.44
N PHE A 11 6.30 6.36 -14.16
CA PHE A 11 6.25 7.42 -13.13
C PHE A 11 7.64 8.01 -12.84
N TRP A 12 8.69 7.18 -12.98
CA TRP A 12 10.09 7.57 -12.82
C TRP A 12 10.86 7.40 -14.13
N LEU A 13 12.09 7.92 -14.20
CA LEU A 13 12.91 7.76 -15.41
C LEU A 13 13.20 6.28 -15.66
N PRO A 14 13.34 5.88 -16.94
CA PRO A 14 13.80 4.54 -17.31
C PRO A 14 15.11 4.19 -16.58
N GLY A 15 15.31 2.92 -16.22
CA GLY A 15 16.38 2.51 -15.29
C GLY A 15 17.77 2.82 -15.82
N GLY A 16 17.94 2.83 -17.14
CA GLY A 16 19.18 3.24 -17.80
C GLY A 16 19.46 4.75 -17.75
N LEU A 17 18.45 5.59 -17.54
CA LEU A 17 18.55 7.06 -17.43
C LEU A 17 18.52 7.55 -15.98
N GLN A 18 17.79 6.86 -15.10
CA GLN A 18 17.77 7.11 -13.65
C GLN A 18 19.16 6.86 -13.01
N GLY A 19 20.03 6.10 -13.68
CA GLY A 19 21.38 5.79 -13.22
C GLY A 19 21.37 4.92 -11.96
N SER A 20 22.32 5.17 -11.05
CA SER A 20 22.46 4.42 -9.79
C SER A 20 21.56 4.92 -8.65
N HIS A 21 20.43 5.58 -8.96
CA HIS A 21 19.44 5.99 -7.96
C HIS A 21 18.31 4.98 -7.88
N PRO A 22 18.44 3.89 -7.08
CA PRO A 22 17.36 2.95 -6.89
C PRO A 22 16.20 3.65 -6.18
N LEU A 23 14.98 3.27 -6.58
CA LEU A 23 13.77 3.63 -5.83
C LEU A 23 13.84 2.96 -4.45
N GLY A 24 13.62 3.74 -3.41
CA GLY A 24 13.52 3.32 -2.03
C GLY A 24 12.10 3.43 -1.49
N TRP A 25 12.00 3.42 -0.16
CA TRP A 25 10.72 3.54 0.54
C TRP A 25 10.08 4.92 0.40
N ASN A 26 10.89 5.97 0.21
CA ASN A 26 10.41 7.34 0.11
C ASN A 26 9.59 7.58 -1.18
N GLU A 27 9.88 6.88 -2.28
CA GLU A 27 9.10 7.01 -3.51
C GLU A 27 7.68 6.48 -3.37
N CYS A 28 7.42 5.55 -2.45
CA CYS A 28 6.06 5.05 -2.17
C CYS A 28 5.09 6.18 -1.78
N PHE A 29 5.56 7.22 -1.10
CA PHE A 29 4.71 8.36 -0.73
C PHE A 29 4.30 9.20 -1.94
N ALA A 30 5.19 9.35 -2.93
CA ALA A 30 4.86 10.03 -4.17
C ALA A 30 3.82 9.25 -4.99
N HIS A 31 3.94 7.92 -5.04
CA HIS A 31 2.95 7.05 -5.68
C HIS A 31 1.58 7.13 -4.99
N GLN A 32 1.56 7.10 -3.66
CA GLN A 32 0.31 7.25 -2.89
C GLN A 32 -0.35 8.62 -3.13
N ALA A 33 0.43 9.70 -3.11
CA ALA A 33 -0.08 11.04 -3.38
C ALA A 33 -0.64 11.17 -4.81
N HIS A 34 0.06 10.61 -5.80
CA HIS A 34 -0.41 10.54 -7.18
C HIS A 34 -1.76 9.84 -7.27
N ASP A 35 -1.89 8.64 -6.70
CA ASP A 35 -3.13 7.87 -6.78
C ASP A 35 -4.29 8.57 -6.10
N ILE A 36 -4.07 9.17 -4.92
CA ILE A 36 -5.10 9.94 -4.20
C ILE A 36 -5.60 11.10 -5.05
N LEU A 37 -4.69 11.89 -5.63
CA LEU A 37 -5.05 13.08 -6.41
C LEU A 37 -5.67 12.70 -7.77
N GLY A 38 -5.15 11.66 -8.42
CA GLY A 38 -5.69 11.14 -9.67
C GLY A 38 -7.10 10.58 -9.51
N LEU A 39 -7.37 9.82 -8.44
CA LEU A 39 -8.71 9.33 -8.13
C LEU A 39 -9.68 10.47 -7.76
N ALA A 40 -9.22 11.43 -6.95
CA ALA A 40 -10.05 12.55 -6.52
C ALA A 40 -10.42 13.50 -7.67
N SER A 41 -9.53 13.65 -8.65
CA SER A 41 -9.77 14.46 -9.86
C SER A 41 -10.52 13.71 -10.96
N GLY A 42 -10.61 12.39 -10.87
CA GLY A 42 -11.19 11.51 -11.91
C GLY A 42 -10.24 11.20 -13.06
N GLU A 43 -8.97 11.61 -12.99
CA GLU A 43 -7.92 11.22 -13.94
C GLU A 43 -7.60 9.72 -13.87
N LEU A 44 -7.72 9.15 -12.67
CA LEU A 44 -7.63 7.71 -12.43
C LEU A 44 -8.99 7.16 -12.04
N THR A 45 -9.30 5.95 -12.51
CA THR A 45 -10.54 5.22 -12.16
C THR A 45 -10.31 4.09 -11.17
N GLU A 46 -9.06 3.65 -11.01
CA GLU A 46 -8.67 2.54 -10.14
C GLU A 46 -7.24 2.76 -9.63
N SER A 47 -6.90 2.06 -8.54
CA SER A 47 -5.57 2.04 -7.95
C SER A 47 -5.31 0.67 -7.32
N VAL A 48 -4.05 0.25 -7.30
CA VAL A 48 -3.59 -0.93 -6.56
C VAL A 48 -3.32 -0.64 -5.08
N ALA A 49 -3.60 0.58 -4.62
CA ALA A 49 -3.46 0.97 -3.23
C ALA A 49 -4.43 0.22 -2.32
N ALA A 50 -4.07 0.15 -1.04
CA ALA A 50 -4.91 -0.44 -0.01
C ALA A 50 -6.23 0.35 0.11
N THR A 51 -7.32 -0.39 0.29
CA THR A 51 -8.66 0.16 0.49
C THR A 51 -8.95 0.41 1.97
N PHE A 52 -10.10 1.02 2.27
CA PHE A 52 -10.60 1.09 3.65
C PHE A 52 -10.90 -0.28 4.26
N GLU A 53 -11.30 -1.27 3.46
CA GLU A 53 -11.50 -2.64 3.97
C GLU A 53 -10.17 -3.26 4.42
N ASP A 54 -9.09 -3.02 3.69
CA ASP A 54 -7.75 -3.46 4.10
C ASP A 54 -7.32 -2.79 5.41
N GLY A 55 -7.61 -1.49 5.55
CA GLY A 55 -7.38 -0.74 6.79
C GLY A 55 -8.15 -1.33 7.98
N TYR A 56 -9.43 -1.67 7.78
CA TYR A 56 -10.26 -2.35 8.79
C TYR A 56 -9.67 -3.70 9.19
N ARG A 57 -9.27 -4.53 8.22
CA ARG A 57 -8.67 -5.84 8.49
C ARG A 57 -7.37 -5.71 9.29
N VAL A 58 -6.53 -4.71 8.98
CA VAL A 58 -5.32 -4.43 9.77
C VAL A 58 -5.66 -4.04 11.20
N ALA A 59 -6.68 -3.21 11.41
CA ALA A 59 -7.11 -2.82 12.75
C ALA A 59 -7.53 -4.04 13.60
N GLU A 60 -8.36 -4.93 13.05
CA GLU A 60 -8.76 -6.19 13.73
C GLU A 60 -7.57 -7.09 14.06
N ILE A 61 -6.56 -7.16 13.18
CA ILE A 61 -5.33 -7.92 13.43
C ILE A 61 -4.53 -7.31 14.58
N VAL A 62 -4.42 -5.98 14.65
CA VAL A 62 -3.72 -5.27 15.73
C VAL A 62 -4.41 -5.51 17.07
N ASP A 63 -5.74 -5.38 17.12
CA ASP A 63 -6.53 -5.62 18.33
C ASP A 63 -6.45 -7.08 18.81
N ALA A 64 -6.48 -8.03 17.87
CA ALA A 64 -6.29 -9.44 18.17
C ALA A 64 -4.86 -9.72 18.67
N THR A 65 -3.85 -9.04 18.13
CA THR A 65 -2.46 -9.16 18.58
C THR A 65 -2.31 -8.69 20.03
N GLN A 66 -2.93 -7.56 20.39
CA GLN A 66 -2.97 -7.07 21.76
C GLN A 66 -3.68 -8.07 22.69
N SER A 67 -4.85 -8.57 22.28
CA SER A 67 -5.60 -9.57 23.04
C SER A 67 -4.83 -10.88 23.25
N SER A 68 -4.08 -11.31 22.23
CA SER A 68 -3.17 -12.47 22.29
C SER A 68 -2.08 -12.29 23.33
N ALA A 69 -1.46 -11.10 23.36
CA ALA A 69 -0.41 -10.77 24.32
C ALA A 69 -0.92 -10.84 25.77
N ASP A 70 -2.12 -10.30 26.02
CA ASP A 70 -2.75 -10.31 27.34
C ASP A 70 -3.15 -11.72 27.78
N ALA A 71 -3.68 -12.52 26.85
CA ALA A 71 -4.11 -13.90 27.10
C ALA A 71 -2.96 -14.92 27.11
N ARG A 72 -1.75 -14.53 26.67
CA ARG A 72 -0.59 -15.42 26.43
C ARG A 72 -0.95 -16.67 25.62
N SER A 73 -1.85 -16.52 24.65
CA SER A 73 -2.34 -17.61 23.82
C SER A 73 -2.78 -17.08 22.47
N ALA A 74 -2.76 -17.94 21.46
CA ALA A 74 -3.24 -17.58 20.14
C ALA A 74 -4.74 -17.28 20.19
N VAL A 75 -5.14 -16.13 19.64
CA VAL A 75 -6.54 -15.73 19.49
C VAL A 75 -6.90 -15.64 18.00
N LYS A 76 -8.17 -15.89 17.69
CA LYS A 76 -8.68 -15.76 16.32
C LYS A 76 -8.97 -14.27 16.02
N VAL A 77 -8.54 -13.80 14.85
CA VAL A 77 -8.90 -12.46 14.37
C VAL A 77 -10.34 -12.47 13.87
N PRO A 78 -11.24 -11.61 14.41
CA PRO A 78 -12.65 -11.63 14.04
C PRO A 78 -12.94 -10.63 12.90
N PHE A 79 -12.76 -11.04 11.64
CA PHE A 79 -13.23 -10.22 10.52
C PHE A 79 -14.76 -10.26 10.42
N ARG A 80 -15.41 -9.10 10.42
CA ARG A 80 -16.85 -8.97 10.15
C ARG A 80 -17.09 -8.82 8.65
N SER A 81 -18.16 -9.47 8.17
CA SER A 81 -18.65 -9.41 6.79
C SER A 81 -19.67 -8.30 6.61
#